data_AF-A0A8I0FBH1-F1
#
_entry.id   AF-A0A8I0FBH1-F1
#
_cell.length_a   1.000
_cell.length_b   1.000
_cell.length_c   1.000
_cell.angle_alpha   90.00
_cell.angle_beta   90.00
_cell.angle_gamma   90.00
#
_symmetry.space_group_name_H-M   'P 1'
#
loop_
_entity.id
_entity.type
_entity.pdbx_description
1 polymer ?
#
loop_
_entity_poly.entity_id
_entity_poly.type
_entity_poly.pdbx_seq_one_letter_code
_entity_poly.pdbx_strand_id
1 'polypeptide(L)'
;MARAPKKETKQEPLEVVLWKTADKLRKNIDAAEYKHVVLGLIFLKYISDSFEAHYNLLVLGEGEFAGADPEDRDEYTAYNVFFVPENARWSFLLNQAKQPNIGKLVDDAMEAIENDNPQLKGVLPKVYARQNLDPTSLGELIDLIGNIALGDAKSRSADVLGHVFEYFLGEFALAEGKQGGQFYTPKSIVSLLVNMLEPYKGR
;
A
#
# COMPACT_ATOMS: atom_id res chain seq x y z
N MET A 1 39.19 5.70 -34.60
CA MET A 1 38.71 4.96 -33.43
C MET A 1 37.22 5.22 -33.28
N ALA A 2 36.37 4.26 -33.64
CA ALA A 2 34.92 4.38 -33.49
C ALA A 2 34.57 4.27 -31.99
N ARG A 3 33.88 5.28 -31.43
CA ARG A 3 33.32 5.21 -30.07
C ARG A 3 32.20 4.17 -30.08
N ALA A 4 32.32 3.15 -29.25
CA ALA A 4 31.25 2.18 -29.01
C ALA A 4 29.99 2.90 -28.48
N PRO A 5 28.78 2.50 -28.90
CA PRO A 5 27.55 3.09 -28.38
C PRO A 5 27.41 2.75 -26.89
N LYS A 6 27.21 3.78 -26.06
CA LYS A 6 26.82 3.61 -24.66
C LYS A 6 25.51 2.82 -24.63
N LYS A 7 25.50 1.65 -23.98
CA LYS A 7 24.25 0.96 -23.63
C LYS A 7 23.48 1.85 -22.65
N GLU A 8 22.42 2.49 -23.11
CA GLU A 8 21.42 3.09 -22.22
C GLU A 8 20.77 1.95 -21.42
N THR A 9 21.12 1.80 -20.16
CA THR A 9 20.35 1.00 -19.22
C THR A 9 18.99 1.67 -19.04
N LYS A 10 17.98 1.20 -19.78
CA LYS A 10 16.58 1.50 -19.49
C LYS A 10 16.30 1.09 -18.05
N GLN A 11 16.16 2.08 -17.17
CA GLN A 11 15.65 1.83 -15.81
C GLN A 11 14.22 1.32 -15.99
N GLU A 12 13.94 0.11 -15.48
CA GLU A 12 12.58 -0.43 -15.49
C GLU A 12 11.69 0.41 -14.57
N PRO A 13 10.41 0.60 -14.91
CA PRO A 13 9.46 1.28 -14.03
C PRO A 13 9.41 0.66 -12.64
N LEU A 14 9.24 1.47 -11.60
CA LEU A 14 9.27 1.03 -10.20
C LEU A 14 8.24 -0.08 -9.94
N GLU A 15 7.02 0.08 -10.46
CA GLU A 15 5.93 -0.87 -10.37
C GLU A 15 6.28 -2.25 -10.96
N VAL A 16 7.05 -2.27 -12.05
CA VAL A 16 7.52 -3.51 -12.69
C VAL A 16 8.57 -4.20 -11.81
N VAL A 17 9.49 -3.43 -11.24
CA VAL A 17 10.54 -3.96 -10.35
C VAL A 17 9.92 -4.52 -9.07
N LEU A 18 8.98 -3.80 -8.48
CA LEU A 18 8.24 -4.23 -7.28
C LEU A 18 7.45 -5.50 -7.57
N TRP A 19 6.72 -5.55 -8.69
CA TRP A 19 5.95 -6.72 -9.09
C TRP A 19 6.84 -7.95 -9.26
N LYS A 20 7.94 -7.83 -10.03
CA LYS A 20 8.89 -8.95 -10.24
C LYS A 20 9.48 -9.46 -8.93
N THR A 21 9.67 -8.58 -7.95
CA THR A 21 10.25 -8.98 -6.67
C THR A 21 9.18 -9.60 -5.77
N ALA A 22 7.98 -9.03 -5.72
CA ALA A 22 6.84 -9.61 -5.02
C ALA A 22 6.44 -10.98 -5.61
N ASP A 23 6.44 -11.15 -6.92
CA ASP A 23 6.09 -12.43 -7.58
C ASP A 23 7.12 -13.53 -7.26
N LYS A 24 8.40 -13.19 -7.09
CA LYS A 24 9.41 -14.14 -6.58
C LYS A 24 9.13 -14.59 -5.15
N LEU A 25 8.65 -13.68 -4.30
CA LEU A 25 8.34 -13.96 -2.89
C LEU A 25 7.06 -14.79 -2.72
N ARG A 26 6.20 -14.83 -3.73
CA ARG A 26 4.96 -15.62 -3.75
C ARG A 26 5.21 -17.13 -3.56
N LYS A 27 6.36 -17.64 -4.01
CA LYS A 27 6.74 -19.07 -3.97
C LYS A 27 5.62 -19.98 -4.50
N ASN A 28 4.91 -20.69 -3.61
CA ASN A 28 3.89 -21.69 -3.95
C ASN A 28 2.46 -21.20 -3.69
N ILE A 29 2.25 -19.93 -3.33
CA ILE A 29 0.93 -19.39 -3.02
C ILE A 29 0.18 -19.13 -4.33
N ASP A 30 -1.13 -19.33 -4.36
CA ASP A 30 -1.94 -19.01 -5.53
C ASP A 30 -2.08 -17.48 -5.73
N ALA A 31 -2.24 -17.02 -6.98
CA ALA A 31 -2.34 -15.59 -7.29
C ALA A 31 -3.54 -14.95 -6.59
N ALA A 32 -4.65 -15.70 -6.50
CA ALA A 32 -5.87 -15.22 -5.88
C ALA A 32 -5.75 -15.06 -4.37
N GLU A 33 -4.88 -15.83 -3.72
CA GLU A 33 -4.59 -15.65 -2.30
C GLU A 33 -3.53 -14.57 -2.09
N TYR A 34 -2.48 -14.59 -2.91
CA TYR A 34 -1.35 -13.68 -2.78
C TYR A 34 -1.73 -12.22 -3.02
N LYS A 35 -2.71 -11.95 -3.90
CA LYS A 35 -3.19 -10.58 -4.13
C LYS A 35 -3.66 -9.90 -2.85
N HIS A 36 -4.35 -10.63 -1.98
CA HIS A 36 -4.90 -10.05 -0.75
C HIS A 36 -3.78 -9.70 0.23
N VAL A 37 -2.74 -10.52 0.28
CA VAL A 37 -1.54 -10.27 1.10
C VAL A 37 -0.86 -8.98 0.64
N VAL A 38 -0.50 -8.92 -0.65
CA VAL A 38 0.29 -7.80 -1.19
C VAL A 38 -0.49 -6.49 -1.22
N LEU A 39 -1.73 -6.51 -1.73
CA LEU A 39 -2.56 -5.31 -1.80
C LEU A 39 -2.90 -4.78 -0.39
N GLY A 40 -3.13 -5.67 0.56
CA GLY A 40 -3.33 -5.28 1.96
C GLY A 40 -2.11 -4.58 2.57
N LEU A 41 -0.90 -5.05 2.29
CA LEU A 41 0.33 -4.41 2.79
C LEU A 41 0.61 -3.05 2.12
N ILE A 42 0.34 -2.92 0.82
CA ILE A 42 0.44 -1.63 0.12
C ILE A 42 -0.55 -0.64 0.75
N PHE A 43 -1.77 -1.08 1.02
CA PHE A 43 -2.78 -0.25 1.66
C PHE A 43 -2.39 0.15 3.10
N LEU A 44 -1.86 -0.78 3.89
CA LEU A 44 -1.36 -0.50 5.24
C LEU A 44 -0.21 0.52 5.22
N LYS A 45 0.71 0.42 4.26
CA LYS A 45 1.78 1.40 4.04
C LYS A 45 1.20 2.78 3.72
N TYR A 46 0.23 2.84 2.80
CA TYR A 46 -0.43 4.10 2.43
C TYR A 46 -1.08 4.78 3.64
N ILE A 47 -1.86 4.02 4.43
CA ILE A 47 -2.52 4.56 5.62
C ILE A 47 -1.47 5.03 6.65
N SER A 48 -0.44 4.21 6.89
CA SER A 48 0.63 4.55 7.84
C SER A 48 1.35 5.83 7.45
N ASP A 49 1.66 6.02 6.16
CA ASP A 49 2.36 7.21 5.66
C ASP A 49 1.48 8.46 5.75
N SER A 50 0.19 8.31 5.44
CA SER A 50 -0.78 9.39 5.59
C SER A 50 -0.95 9.80 7.05
N PHE A 51 -1.01 8.83 7.95
CA PHE A 51 -1.07 9.07 9.40
C PHE A 51 0.20 9.73 9.91
N GLU A 52 1.38 9.18 9.62
CA GLU A 52 2.67 9.72 10.09
C GLU A 52 2.90 11.16 9.59
N ALA A 53 2.49 11.44 8.34
CA ALA A 53 2.56 12.80 7.81
C ALA A 53 1.66 13.78 8.60
N HIS A 54 0.45 13.37 8.98
CA HIS A 54 -0.47 14.21 9.75
C HIS A 54 -0.06 14.32 11.21
N TYR A 55 0.38 13.21 11.82
CA TYR A 55 0.97 13.15 13.14
C TYR A 55 2.12 14.15 13.28
N ASN A 56 3.03 14.21 12.30
CA ASN A 56 4.12 15.18 12.30
C ASN A 56 3.64 16.64 12.24
N LEU A 57 2.54 16.93 11.55
CA LEU A 57 1.94 18.28 11.55
C LEU A 57 1.35 18.64 12.92
N LEU A 58 0.67 17.67 13.56
CA LEU A 58 0.11 17.83 14.91
C LEU A 58 1.22 18.05 15.94
N VAL A 59 2.31 17.27 15.86
CA VAL A 59 3.48 17.40 16.76
C VAL A 59 4.22 18.73 16.57
N LEU A 60 4.33 19.24 15.34
CA LEU A 60 4.91 20.56 15.10
C LEU A 60 4.09 21.66 15.80
N GLY A 61 2.78 21.47 15.92
CA GLY A 61 1.92 22.32 16.77
C GLY A 61 1.86 23.77 16.32
N GLU A 62 2.05 24.04 15.03
CA GLU A 62 2.01 25.38 14.45
C GLU A 62 0.64 25.69 13.83
N GLY A 63 0.15 26.91 14.00
CA GLY A 63 -1.09 27.38 13.38
C GLY A 63 -2.35 26.70 13.94
N GLU A 64 -3.14 26.07 13.07
CA GLU A 64 -4.40 25.40 13.41
C GLU A 64 -4.21 24.18 14.32
N PHE A 65 -2.98 23.64 14.40
CA PHE A 65 -2.63 22.46 15.19
C PHE A 65 -2.08 22.79 16.60
N ALA A 66 -2.07 24.07 16.98
CA ALA A 66 -1.54 24.50 18.28
C ALA A 66 -2.40 23.96 19.44
N GLY A 67 -1.83 23.04 20.23
CA GLY A 67 -2.52 22.40 21.35
C GLY A 67 -3.36 21.17 20.98
N ALA A 68 -3.27 20.72 19.72
CA ALA A 68 -3.85 19.45 19.30
C ALA A 68 -3.13 18.27 19.99
N ASP A 69 -3.88 17.21 20.28
CA ASP A 69 -3.32 15.95 20.80
C ASP A 69 -3.06 15.00 19.61
N PRO A 70 -1.80 14.68 19.29
CA PRO A 70 -1.47 13.75 18.21
C PRO A 70 -2.04 12.34 18.41
N GLU A 71 -2.46 11.96 19.61
CA GLU A 71 -3.07 10.66 19.89
C GLU A 71 -4.61 10.72 19.95
N ASP A 72 -5.22 11.89 19.73
CA ASP A 72 -6.66 12.02 19.57
C ASP A 72 -7.10 11.69 18.13
N ARG A 73 -8.13 10.84 18.02
CA ARG A 73 -8.67 10.34 16.75
C ARG A 73 -9.42 11.42 15.97
N ASP A 74 -10.02 12.37 16.68
CA ASP A 74 -10.87 13.40 16.06
C ASP A 74 -10.02 14.35 15.21
N GLU A 75 -8.74 14.54 15.56
CA GLU A 75 -7.77 15.37 14.82
C GLU A 75 -7.42 14.83 13.42
N TYR A 76 -7.64 13.53 13.18
CA TYR A 76 -7.39 12.87 11.90
C TYR A 76 -8.64 12.82 11.02
N THR A 77 -9.81 12.65 11.64
CA THR A 77 -11.09 12.45 10.95
C THR A 77 -11.44 13.65 10.07
N ALA A 78 -11.14 14.88 10.50
CA ALA A 78 -11.39 16.10 9.76
C ALA A 78 -10.63 16.19 8.41
N TYR A 79 -9.49 15.51 8.30
CA TYR A 79 -8.62 15.54 7.12
C TYR A 79 -8.73 14.26 6.27
N ASN A 80 -9.74 13.42 6.53
CA ASN A 80 -9.91 12.10 5.92
C ASN A 80 -8.67 11.19 6.09
N VAL A 81 -7.96 11.34 7.20
CA VAL A 81 -6.83 10.47 7.56
C VAL A 81 -7.35 9.43 8.55
N PHE A 82 -7.02 8.17 8.30
CA PHE A 82 -7.35 7.09 9.24
C PHE A 82 -6.38 7.12 10.42
N PHE A 83 -6.91 6.91 11.63
CA PHE A 83 -6.09 6.81 12.83
C PHE A 83 -5.33 5.48 12.84
N VAL A 84 -4.02 5.52 13.12
CA VAL A 84 -3.16 4.33 13.15
C VAL A 84 -2.54 4.16 14.54
N PRO A 85 -2.98 3.14 15.29
CA PRO A 85 -2.39 2.77 16.57
C PRO A 85 -0.90 2.47 16.48
N GLU A 86 -0.15 2.71 17.56
CA GLU A 86 1.30 2.50 17.61
C GLU A 86 1.75 1.10 17.15
N ASN A 87 1.01 0.06 17.54
CA ASN A 87 1.28 -1.33 17.17
C ASN A 87 0.96 -1.65 15.69
N ALA A 88 0.29 -0.74 14.98
CA ALA A 88 -0.07 -0.87 13.57
C ALA A 88 0.70 0.07 12.65
N ARG A 89 1.53 0.97 13.19
CA ARG A 89 2.38 1.88 12.40
C ARG A 89 3.40 1.08 11.60
N TRP A 90 3.65 1.49 10.36
CA TRP A 90 4.59 0.80 9.47
C TRP A 90 6.00 0.66 10.06
N SER A 91 6.49 1.69 10.75
CA SER A 91 7.81 1.68 11.40
C SER A 91 7.93 0.58 12.47
N PHE A 92 6.85 0.31 13.22
CA PHE A 92 6.80 -0.78 14.20
C PHE A 92 6.85 -2.14 13.51
N LEU A 93 6.06 -2.34 12.45
CA LEU A 93 6.03 -3.59 11.70
C LEU A 93 7.36 -3.88 10.98
N LEU A 94 8.00 -2.85 10.44
CA LEU A 94 9.32 -2.96 9.80
C LEU A 94 10.38 -3.42 10.80
N ASN A 95 10.38 -2.85 12.01
CA ASN A 95 11.30 -3.26 13.08
C ASN A 95 11.07 -4.72 13.54
N GLN A 96 9.85 -5.23 13.40
CA GLN A 96 9.49 -6.60 13.75
C GLN A 96 9.48 -7.57 12.56
N ALA A 97 9.79 -7.10 11.35
CA ALA A 97 9.70 -7.90 10.12
C ALA A 97 10.56 -9.17 10.13
N LYS A 98 11.63 -9.20 10.93
CA LYS A 98 12.52 -10.37 11.07
C LYS A 98 12.04 -11.40 12.08
N GLN A 99 10.97 -11.10 12.82
CA GLN A 99 10.46 -12.01 13.84
C GLN A 99 9.56 -13.10 13.22
N PRO A 100 9.60 -14.34 13.72
CA PRO A 100 8.80 -15.43 13.17
C PRO A 100 7.28 -15.26 13.38
N ASN A 101 6.86 -14.38 14.30
CA ASN A 101 5.47 -14.05 14.60
C ASN A 101 4.94 -12.83 13.79
N ILE A 102 5.67 -12.34 12.79
CA ILE A 102 5.27 -11.17 11.98
C ILE A 102 3.87 -11.33 11.37
N GLY A 103 3.48 -12.52 10.93
CA GLY A 103 2.14 -12.76 10.39
C GLY A 103 1.02 -12.41 11.38
N LYS A 104 1.18 -12.79 12.65
CA LYS A 104 0.22 -12.46 13.70
C LYS A 104 0.24 -10.97 14.02
N LEU A 105 1.42 -10.35 14.04
CA LEU A 105 1.56 -8.92 14.30
C LEU A 105 0.87 -8.07 13.23
N VAL A 106 0.94 -8.48 11.97
CA VAL A 106 0.21 -7.82 10.88
C VAL A 106 -1.30 -8.03 11.02
N ASP A 107 -1.77 -9.24 11.35
CA ASP A 107 -3.20 -9.49 11.58
C ASP A 107 -3.74 -8.64 12.76
N ASP A 108 -3.00 -8.59 13.88
CA ASP A 108 -3.34 -7.79 15.06
C ASP A 108 -3.33 -6.27 14.72
N ALA A 109 -2.39 -5.81 13.89
CA ALA A 109 -2.33 -4.43 13.41
C ALA A 109 -3.54 -4.06 12.53
N MET A 110 -3.91 -4.93 11.57
CA MET A 110 -5.08 -4.73 10.72
C MET A 110 -6.36 -4.67 11.56
N GLU A 111 -6.50 -5.55 12.56
CA GLU A 111 -7.65 -5.53 13.47
C GLU A 111 -7.71 -4.26 14.32
N ALA A 112 -6.57 -3.79 14.84
CA ALA A 112 -6.51 -2.53 15.59
C ALA A 112 -6.95 -1.34 14.74
N ILE A 113 -6.51 -1.26 13.48
CA ILE A 113 -6.94 -0.20 12.55
C ILE A 113 -8.45 -0.28 12.28
N GLU A 114 -9.02 -1.47 12.06
CA GLU A 114 -10.47 -1.60 11.84
C GLU A 114 -11.31 -1.20 13.06
N ASN A 115 -10.82 -1.50 14.26
CA ASN A 115 -11.51 -1.15 15.51
C ASN A 115 -11.57 0.37 15.71
N ASP A 116 -10.51 1.08 15.31
CA ASP A 116 -10.42 2.52 15.47
C ASP A 116 -11.03 3.31 14.31
N ASN A 117 -11.21 2.67 13.16
CA ASN A 117 -11.74 3.28 11.95
C ASN A 117 -12.97 2.50 11.44
N PRO A 118 -14.20 2.89 11.83
CA PRO A 118 -15.42 2.18 11.43
C PRO A 118 -15.62 2.00 9.91
N GLN A 119 -15.05 2.92 9.11
CA GLN A 119 -15.11 2.87 7.64
C GLN A 119 -14.30 1.72 7.03
N LEU A 120 -13.29 1.22 7.75
CA LEU A 120 -12.40 0.15 7.28
C LEU A 120 -12.87 -1.24 7.73
N LYS A 121 -13.97 -1.34 8.47
CA LYS A 121 -14.44 -2.61 9.06
C LYS A 121 -14.74 -3.65 7.98
N GLY A 122 -13.98 -4.75 7.98
CA GLY A 122 -14.11 -5.86 7.03
C GLY A 122 -13.44 -5.62 5.69
N VAL A 123 -12.70 -4.52 5.53
CA VAL A 123 -11.95 -4.19 4.31
C VAL A 123 -10.53 -4.79 4.39
N LEU A 124 -9.93 -4.81 5.59
CA LEU A 124 -8.55 -5.22 5.76
C LEU A 124 -8.43 -6.75 5.82
N PRO A 125 -7.54 -7.37 5.02
CA PRO A 125 -7.32 -8.80 5.09
C PRO A 125 -6.62 -9.19 6.40
N LYS A 126 -7.07 -10.27 7.03
CA LYS A 126 -6.50 -10.83 8.28
C LYS A 126 -6.03 -12.27 8.06
N VAL A 127 -5.18 -12.43 7.05
CA VAL A 127 -4.78 -13.75 6.51
C VAL A 127 -3.27 -13.97 6.59
N TYR A 128 -2.56 -13.15 7.36
CA TYR A 128 -1.11 -13.12 7.40
C TYR A 128 -0.51 -14.17 8.35
N ALA A 129 -1.25 -14.64 9.37
CA ALA A 129 -0.81 -15.72 10.26
C ALA A 129 -1.03 -17.15 9.73
N ARG A 130 -1.37 -17.30 8.45
CA ARG A 130 -1.61 -18.62 7.84
C ARG A 130 -0.31 -19.41 7.65
N GLN A 131 -0.37 -20.73 7.85
CA GLN A 131 0.81 -21.61 7.72
C GLN A 131 1.38 -21.71 6.30
N ASN A 132 0.61 -21.33 5.28
CA ASN A 132 1.07 -21.31 3.88
C ASN A 132 1.89 -20.06 3.53
N LEU A 133 1.94 -19.07 4.42
CA LEU A 133 2.75 -17.87 4.26
C LEU A 133 4.05 -18.03 5.06
N ASP A 134 5.18 -18.02 4.37
CA ASP A 134 6.49 -18.06 5.02
C ASP A 134 6.77 -16.70 5.71
N PRO A 135 6.98 -16.66 7.04
CA PRO A 135 7.26 -15.41 7.76
C PRO A 135 8.46 -14.65 7.20
N THR A 136 9.45 -15.36 6.68
CA THR A 136 10.64 -14.74 6.07
C THR A 136 10.26 -13.96 4.81
N SER A 137 9.48 -14.57 3.92
CA SER A 137 9.01 -13.91 2.70
C SER A 137 8.04 -12.76 2.99
N LEU A 138 7.25 -12.84 4.07
CA LEU A 138 6.43 -11.73 4.54
C LEU A 138 7.30 -10.55 5.02
N GLY A 139 8.35 -10.82 5.81
CA GLY A 139 9.30 -9.80 6.25
C GLY A 139 10.01 -9.11 5.07
N GLU A 140 10.48 -9.89 4.10
CA GLU A 140 11.09 -9.37 2.87
C GLU A 140 10.11 -8.51 2.04
N LEU A 141 8.83 -8.88 2.01
CA LEU A 141 7.79 -8.11 1.34
C LEU A 141 7.51 -6.78 2.04
N ILE A 142 7.52 -6.77 3.37
CA ILE A 142 7.41 -5.53 4.18
C ILE A 142 8.63 -4.64 3.92
N ASP A 143 9.86 -5.19 3.92
CA ASP A 143 11.06 -4.42 3.59
C ASP A 143 10.99 -3.83 2.17
N LEU A 144 10.52 -4.62 1.19
CA LEU A 144 10.35 -4.16 -0.18
C LEU A 144 9.37 -2.98 -0.27
N ILE A 145 8.20 -3.10 0.35
CA ILE A 145 7.16 -2.05 0.33
C ILE A 145 7.64 -0.82 1.12
N GLY A 146 8.40 -1.01 2.19
CA GLY A 146 8.98 0.08 2.98
C GLY A 146 9.90 0.98 2.16
N ASN A 147 10.65 0.39 1.22
CA ASN A 147 11.58 1.11 0.35
C ASN A 147 10.89 1.95 -0.76
N ILE A 148 9.58 1.78 -0.98
CA ILE A 148 8.84 2.51 -2.03
C ILE A 148 8.73 4.01 -1.70
N ALA A 149 8.87 4.41 -0.43
CA ALA A 149 8.55 5.75 0.04
C ALA A 149 9.69 6.79 0.00
N LEU A 150 10.86 6.49 -0.56
CA LEU A 150 12.08 7.32 -0.42
C LEU A 150 12.16 8.55 -1.36
N GLY A 151 11.08 9.33 -1.49
CA GLY A 151 11.05 10.49 -2.39
C GLY A 151 10.20 11.67 -1.94
N ASP A 152 10.46 12.22 -0.75
CA ASP A 152 10.33 13.62 -0.24
C ASP A 152 9.24 14.58 -0.75
N ALA A 153 8.18 14.11 -1.40
CA ALA A 153 7.03 14.94 -1.74
C ALA A 153 5.73 14.19 -1.41
N LYS A 154 5.04 14.68 -0.38
CA LYS A 154 3.73 14.26 0.16
C LYS A 154 2.71 13.79 -0.89
N SER A 155 2.62 14.49 -2.02
CA SER A 155 1.72 14.13 -3.12
C SER A 155 2.29 13.03 -4.02
N ARG A 156 3.62 13.00 -4.22
CA ARG A 156 4.27 11.97 -5.04
C ARG A 156 4.22 10.60 -4.39
N SER A 157 4.36 10.48 -3.06
CA SER A 157 4.30 9.15 -2.41
C SER A 157 2.91 8.54 -2.52
N ALA A 158 1.85 9.32 -2.23
CA ALA A 158 0.47 8.87 -2.39
C ALA A 158 0.14 8.48 -3.84
N ASP A 159 0.53 9.32 -4.81
CA ASP A 159 0.33 9.04 -6.24
C ASP A 159 1.10 7.79 -6.69
N VAL A 160 2.35 7.63 -6.24
CA VAL A 160 3.18 6.46 -6.55
C VAL A 160 2.58 5.18 -5.97
N LEU A 161 2.17 5.17 -4.70
CA LEU A 161 1.52 4.00 -4.09
C LEU A 161 0.20 3.66 -4.79
N GLY A 162 -0.60 4.67 -5.16
CA GLY A 162 -1.83 4.46 -5.92
C GLY A 162 -1.56 3.83 -7.29
N HIS A 163 -0.57 4.32 -8.03
CA HIS A 163 -0.15 3.73 -9.31
C HIS A 163 0.36 2.29 -9.17
N VAL A 164 1.16 2.02 -8.13
CA VAL A 164 1.63 0.65 -7.83
C VAL A 164 0.45 -0.25 -7.50
N PHE A 165 -0.52 0.23 -6.72
CA PHE A 165 -1.72 -0.53 -6.37
C PHE A 165 -2.56 -0.88 -7.62
N GLU A 166 -2.81 0.09 -8.51
CA GLU A 166 -3.51 -0.13 -9.77
C GLU A 166 -2.78 -1.13 -10.68
N TYR A 167 -1.45 -1.03 -10.76
CA TYR A 167 -0.61 -1.93 -11.55
C TYR A 167 -0.70 -3.36 -11.02
N PHE A 168 -0.55 -3.56 -9.71
CA PHE A 168 -0.63 -4.87 -9.08
C PHE A 168 -2.02 -5.48 -9.27
N LEU A 169 -3.09 -4.68 -9.18
CA LEU A 169 -4.45 -5.15 -9.44
C LEU A 169 -4.61 -5.67 -10.87
N GLY A 170 -4.04 -4.97 -11.86
CA GLY A 170 -4.03 -5.41 -13.26
C GLY A 170 -3.24 -6.71 -13.46
N GLU A 171 -2.03 -6.79 -12.92
CA GLU A 171 -1.18 -7.98 -13.04
C GLU A 171 -1.81 -9.21 -12.36
N PHE A 172 -2.41 -9.06 -11.18
CA PHE A 172 -3.13 -10.15 -10.52
C PHE A 172 -4.35 -10.60 -11.31
N ALA A 173 -5.09 -9.67 -11.94
CA ALA A 173 -6.21 -10.03 -12.80
C ALA A 173 -5.76 -10.82 -14.04
N LEU A 174 -4.61 -10.47 -14.62
CA LEU A 174 -4.00 -11.23 -15.71
C LEU A 174 -3.52 -12.62 -15.24
N ALA A 175 -2.89 -12.70 -14.07
CA ALA A 175 -2.36 -13.92 -13.49
C ALA A 175 -3.45 -14.92 -13.06
N GLU A 176 -4.61 -14.44 -12.59
CA GLU A 176 -5.76 -15.30 -12.26
C GLU A 176 -6.44 -15.90 -13.50
N GLY A 177 -6.14 -15.42 -14.71
CA GLY A 177 -6.73 -15.93 -15.96
C GLY A 177 -8.25 -15.70 -16.09
N LYS A 178 -8.86 -14.95 -15.17
CA LYS A 178 -10.29 -14.60 -15.20
C LYS A 178 -10.51 -13.41 -16.12
N GLN A 179 -10.69 -13.70 -17.41
CA GLN A 179 -10.93 -12.70 -18.44
C GLN A 179 -12.34 -12.08 -18.31
N GLY A 180 -12.42 -10.80 -17.94
CA GLY A 180 -13.56 -9.93 -18.26
C GLY A 180 -14.16 -9.15 -17.09
N GLY A 181 -14.32 -7.83 -17.29
CA GLY A 181 -15.30 -6.87 -16.74
C GLY A 181 -15.49 -6.74 -15.21
N GLN A 182 -15.62 -7.86 -14.50
CA GLN A 182 -15.88 -7.93 -13.06
C GLN A 182 -14.60 -7.89 -12.21
N PHE A 183 -13.43 -8.20 -12.80
CA PHE A 183 -12.16 -8.33 -12.07
C PHE A 183 -11.22 -7.13 -12.25
N TYR A 184 -11.05 -6.64 -13.49
CA TYR A 184 -10.25 -5.46 -13.80
C TYR A 184 -10.66 -4.89 -15.16
N THR A 185 -10.77 -3.56 -15.26
CA THR A 185 -10.99 -2.87 -16.53
C THR A 185 -9.75 -2.04 -16.88
N PRO A 186 -9.13 -2.24 -18.05
CA PRO A 186 -7.92 -1.50 -18.44
C PRO A 186 -8.13 0.02 -18.40
N LYS A 187 -7.08 0.73 -17.95
CA LYS A 187 -7.08 2.20 -17.80
C LYS A 187 -7.49 2.93 -19.08
N SER A 188 -7.08 2.45 -20.26
CA SER A 188 -7.46 3.06 -21.55
C SER A 188 -8.98 3.09 -21.77
N ILE A 189 -9.70 2.04 -21.36
CA ILE A 189 -11.15 1.95 -21.49
C ILE A 189 -11.82 2.84 -20.43
N VAL A 190 -11.35 2.79 -19.18
CA VAL A 190 -11.88 3.64 -18.10
C VAL A 190 -11.72 5.12 -18.43
N SER A 191 -10.52 5.54 -18.86
CA SER A 191 -10.24 6.92 -19.26
C SER A 191 -11.10 7.35 -20.44
N LEU A 192 -11.30 6.48 -21.44
CA LEU A 192 -12.20 6.77 -22.55
C LEU A 192 -13.63 7.02 -22.06
N LEU A 193 -14.17 6.13 -21.22
CA LEU A 193 -15.52 6.25 -20.69
C LEU A 193 -15.70 7.50 -19.82
N VAL A 194 -14.74 7.80 -18.94
CA VAL A 194 -14.76 9.00 -18.10
C VAL A 194 -14.70 10.26 -18.96
N ASN A 195 -13.84 10.29 -19.98
CA ASN A 195 -13.73 11.42 -20.90
C ASN A 195 -14.98 11.60 -21.77
N MET A 196 -15.72 10.52 -22.06
CA MET A 196 -17.00 10.60 -22.77
C MET A 196 -18.15 11.05 -21.88
N LEU A 197 -18.13 10.68 -20.59
CA LEU A 197 -19.18 11.00 -19.64
C LEU A 197 -19.04 12.38 -19.00
N GLU A 198 -17.81 12.93 -18.97
CA GLU A 198 -17.48 14.24 -18.39
C GLU A 198 -18.16 14.52 -17.04
N PRO A 199 -17.96 13.67 -16.00
CA PRO A 199 -18.71 13.77 -14.75
C PRO A 199 -18.18 14.92 -13.86
N TYR A 200 -18.50 16.17 -14.21
CA TYR A 200 -18.08 17.37 -13.46
C TYR A 200 -18.86 17.57 -12.16
N LYS A 201 -20.07 17.02 -12.06
CA LYS A 201 -20.93 17.08 -10.86
C LYS A 201 -21.64 15.76 -10.67
N GLY A 202 -21.40 15.12 -9.54
CA GLY A 202 -22.09 13.94 -9.03
C GLY A 202 -22.72 14.25 -7.68
N ARG A 203 -23.69 13.44 -7.28
CA ARG A 203 -24.44 13.63 -6.03
C ARG A 203 -23.58 13.39 -4.80
#